data_AF-A0A0X2NNY4-F1
#
_entry.id   AF-A0A0X2NNY4-F1
#
_cell.length_a   1.000
_cell.length_b   1.000
_cell.length_c   1.000
_cell.angle_alpha   90.00
_cell.angle_beta   90.00
_cell.angle_gamma   90.00
#
_symmetry.space_group_name_H-M   'P 1'
#
loop_
_entity.id
_entity.type
_entity.pdbx_description
1 polymer ?
#
loop_
_entity_poly.entity_id
_entity_poly.type
_entity_poly.pdbx_seq_one_letter_code
_entity_poly.pdbx_strand_id
1 'polypeptide(L)'
;MGRLIILILVIVTVIVLWRAFGPGSGDRVNGRRSLDKTPKKEVKGPDDDPDFMWEIRKERFKAQREKERLAEESLRSAEARAKDAERRAAEAEKRAEDAETQARAERPDTSRQDRQDPEEPGAAGSAGSAGA
;
A
#
# COMPACT_ATOMS: atom_id res chain seq x y z
N MET A 1 -5.15 -15.38 43.43
CA MET A 1 -6.30 -15.04 42.57
C MET A 1 -6.42 -15.90 41.30
N GLY A 2 -5.33 -16.30 40.63
CA GLY A 2 -5.40 -17.14 39.41
C GLY A 2 -5.94 -18.57 39.61
N ARG A 3 -5.82 -19.14 40.81
CA ARG A 3 -6.33 -20.50 41.12
C ARG A 3 -7.85 -20.61 41.00
N LEU A 4 -8.59 -19.52 41.25
CA LEU A 4 -10.06 -19.51 41.17
C LEU A 4 -10.55 -19.56 39.71
N ILE A 5 -9.83 -18.88 38.81
CA ILE A 5 -10.14 -18.87 37.37
C ILE A 5 -9.95 -20.27 36.77
N ILE A 6 -8.87 -20.96 37.15
CA ILE A 6 -8.60 -22.34 36.72
C ILE A 6 -9.72 -23.28 37.20
N LEU A 7 -10.16 -23.14 38.44
CA LEU A 7 -11.27 -23.92 39.00
C LEU A 7 -12.57 -23.73 38.20
N ILE A 8 -12.92 -22.49 37.85
CA ILE A 8 -14.11 -22.19 37.06
C ILE A 8 -14.01 -22.80 35.65
N LEU A 9 -12.86 -22.68 34.99
CA LEU A 9 -12.64 -23.25 33.65
C LEU A 9 -12.79 -24.78 33.64
N VAL A 10 -12.29 -25.45 34.67
CA VAL A 10 -12.44 -26.91 34.82
C VAL A 10 -13.91 -27.28 35.03
N ILE A 11 -14.62 -26.58 35.91
CA ILE A 11 -16.05 -26.83 36.18
C ILE A 11 -16.89 -26.65 34.91
N VAL A 12 -16.69 -25.57 34.16
CA VAL A 12 -17.41 -25.32 32.90
C VAL A 12 -17.16 -26.45 31.90
N THR A 13 -15.92 -26.90 31.77
CA THR A 13 -15.55 -27.99 30.86
C THR A 13 -16.26 -29.30 31.23
N VAL A 14 -16.30 -29.64 32.52
CA VAL A 14 -17.01 -30.84 33.01
C VAL A 14 -18.52 -30.74 32.78
N ILE A 15 -19.13 -29.57 33.00
CA ILE A 15 -20.56 -29.35 32.75
C ILE A 15 -20.90 -29.53 31.27
N VAL A 16 -20.08 -29.01 30.36
CA VAL A 16 -20.29 -29.16 28.92
C VAL A 16 -20.16 -30.63 28.49
N LEU A 17 -19.15 -31.34 28.99
CA LEU A 17 -19.00 -32.77 28.75
C LEU A 17 -20.19 -33.57 29.28
N TRP A 18 -20.67 -33.26 30.48
CA TRP A 18 -21.84 -33.90 31.05
C TRP A 18 -23.14 -33.55 30.28
N ARG A 19 -23.24 -32.35 29.72
CA ARG A 19 -24.42 -31.96 28.92
C ARG A 19 -24.42 -32.56 27.52
N ALA A 20 -23.23 -32.83 26.96
CA ALA A 20 -23.03 -33.45 25.65
C ALA A 20 -23.10 -34.99 25.70
N PHE A 21 -22.56 -35.60 26.76
CA PHE A 21 -22.44 -37.05 26.92
C PHE A 21 -23.25 -37.62 28.09
N GLY A 22 -24.03 -36.79 28.77
CA GLY A 22 -24.81 -37.22 29.94
C GLY A 22 -25.90 -38.22 29.56
N PRO A 23 -26.06 -39.32 30.32
CA PRO A 23 -27.02 -40.40 30.04
C PRO A 23 -28.52 -40.00 30.18
N GLY A 24 -28.85 -38.71 30.21
CA GLY A 24 -30.21 -38.19 30.41
C GLY A 24 -30.81 -37.42 29.22
N SER A 25 -30.14 -37.33 28.06
CA SER A 25 -30.72 -36.60 26.90
C SER A 25 -31.87 -37.35 26.20
N GLY A 26 -32.30 -38.49 26.73
CA GLY A 26 -33.49 -39.23 26.27
C GLY A 26 -34.83 -38.68 26.77
N ASP A 27 -34.87 -37.93 27.89
CA ASP A 27 -36.16 -37.58 28.51
C ASP A 27 -36.79 -36.26 28.03
N ARG A 28 -36.13 -35.52 27.13
CA ARG A 28 -36.83 -34.42 26.41
C ARG A 28 -37.73 -34.94 25.27
N VAL A 29 -37.67 -36.24 24.97
CA VAL A 29 -38.55 -36.91 23.99
C VAL A 29 -39.90 -37.32 24.60
N ASN A 30 -40.18 -37.06 25.88
CA ASN A 30 -41.51 -37.27 26.49
C ASN A 30 -42.28 -35.97 26.78
N GLY A 31 -41.97 -34.89 26.04
CA GLY A 31 -42.76 -33.65 26.02
C GLY A 31 -43.94 -33.66 25.01
N ARG A 32 -44.31 -34.81 24.44
CA ARG A 32 -45.47 -34.96 23.56
C ARG A 32 -46.75 -35.15 24.38
N ARG A 33 -47.29 -34.05 24.91
CA ARG A 33 -48.74 -33.89 25.07
C ARG A 33 -49.13 -32.59 24.39
N SER A 34 -50.17 -32.67 23.55
CA SER A 34 -50.66 -31.68 22.57
C SER A 34 -49.94 -31.83 21.23
N LEU A 35 -50.32 -32.77 20.37
CA LEU A 35 -51.54 -32.73 19.54
C LEU A 35 -51.67 -31.35 18.89
N ASP A 36 -51.04 -31.16 17.73
CA ASP A 36 -51.66 -30.59 16.52
C ASP A 36 -50.61 -30.28 15.43
N LYS A 37 -51.02 -30.57 14.19
CA LYS A 37 -50.45 -30.14 12.89
C LYS A 37 -49.22 -30.90 12.34
N THR A 38 -49.55 -31.91 11.53
CA THR A 38 -49.04 -32.20 10.17
C THR A 38 -47.53 -32.02 9.88
N PRO A 39 -46.84 -33.04 9.33
CA PRO A 39 -45.48 -32.87 8.82
C PRO A 39 -45.53 -32.07 7.52
N LYS A 40 -45.49 -30.74 7.63
CA LYS A 40 -45.14 -29.89 6.50
C LYS A 40 -43.69 -30.25 6.20
N LYS A 41 -43.42 -30.90 5.07
CA LYS A 41 -42.06 -31.00 4.55
C LYS A 41 -41.59 -29.56 4.37
N GLU A 42 -40.85 -29.06 5.34
CA GLU A 42 -40.07 -27.84 5.22
C GLU A 42 -39.10 -28.12 4.09
N VAL A 43 -39.43 -27.63 2.90
CA VAL A 43 -38.45 -27.45 1.83
C VAL A 43 -37.47 -26.43 2.40
N LYS A 44 -36.45 -26.97 3.07
CA LYS A 44 -35.29 -26.30 3.63
C LYS A 44 -34.74 -25.40 2.53
N GLY A 45 -34.77 -24.09 2.74
CA GLY A 45 -34.17 -23.14 1.80
C GLY A 45 -32.66 -23.35 1.70
N PRO A 46 -31.98 -22.82 0.68
CA PRO A 46 -30.55 -23.03 0.39
C PRO A 46 -29.56 -22.51 1.46
N ASP A 47 -30.05 -22.16 2.65
CA ASP A 47 -29.34 -21.41 3.69
C ASP A 47 -28.97 -22.28 4.90
N ASP A 48 -29.13 -23.60 4.77
CA ASP A 48 -29.15 -24.53 5.90
C ASP A 48 -28.34 -25.82 5.63
N ASP A 49 -27.39 -25.73 4.69
CA ASP A 49 -26.35 -26.75 4.47
C ASP A 49 -25.11 -26.41 5.31
N PRO A 50 -24.73 -27.24 6.29
CA PRO A 50 -23.62 -26.96 7.22
C PRO A 50 -22.25 -26.82 6.55
N ASP A 51 -22.10 -27.31 5.32
CA ASP A 51 -20.86 -27.20 4.56
C ASP A 51 -20.64 -25.78 3.99
N PHE A 52 -21.70 -25.03 3.69
CA PHE A 52 -21.60 -23.68 3.09
C PHE A 52 -21.13 -22.62 4.11
N MET A 53 -21.61 -22.70 5.36
CA MET A 53 -21.15 -21.84 6.46
C MET A 53 -19.70 -22.11 6.87
N TRP A 54 -19.22 -23.34 6.64
CA TRP A 54 -17.84 -23.74 6.88
C TRP A 54 -16.89 -23.24 5.78
N GLU A 55 -17.34 -23.26 4.53
CA GLU A 55 -16.60 -22.73 3.38
C GLU A 55 -16.42 -21.21 3.45
N ILE A 56 -17.47 -20.44 3.77
CA ILE A 56 -17.39 -18.97 3.96
C ILE A 56 -16.37 -18.61 5.05
N ARG A 57 -16.27 -19.40 6.13
CA ARG A 57 -15.30 -19.16 7.21
C ARG A 57 -13.87 -19.49 6.79
N LYS A 58 -13.66 -20.56 6.01
CA LYS A 58 -12.34 -20.93 5.48
C LYS A 58 -11.82 -19.95 4.43
N GLU A 59 -12.69 -19.46 3.55
CA GLU A 59 -12.32 -18.49 2.53
C GLU A 59 -11.83 -17.17 3.12
N ARG A 60 -12.43 -16.70 4.23
CA ARG A 60 -11.98 -15.47 4.89
C ARG A 60 -10.57 -15.55 5.46
N PHE A 61 -10.12 -16.73 5.91
CA PHE A 61 -8.75 -16.93 6.36
C PHE A 61 -7.74 -16.98 5.20
N LYS A 62 -8.11 -17.59 4.07
CA LYS A 62 -7.26 -17.64 2.87
C LYS A 62 -7.14 -16.27 2.21
N ALA A 63 -8.26 -15.55 2.08
CA ALA A 63 -8.31 -14.23 1.47
C ALA A 63 -7.49 -13.18 2.24
N GLN A 64 -7.42 -13.27 3.57
CA GLN A 64 -6.58 -12.39 4.39
C GLN A 64 -5.09 -12.59 4.10
N ARG A 65 -4.62 -13.84 4.08
CA ARG A 65 -3.21 -14.18 3.84
C ARG A 65 -2.75 -13.81 2.43
N GLU A 66 -3.61 -13.96 1.44
CA GLU A 66 -3.29 -13.58 0.05
C GLU A 66 -3.25 -12.06 -0.14
N LYS A 67 -4.17 -11.33 0.49
CA LYS A 67 -4.15 -9.85 0.49
C LYS A 67 -2.91 -9.28 1.15
N GLU A 68 -2.47 -9.86 2.27
CA GLU A 68 -1.24 -9.45 2.94
C GLU A 68 -0.01 -9.65 2.05
N ARG A 69 0.10 -10.80 1.38
CA ARG A 69 1.21 -11.08 0.43
C ARG A 69 1.22 -10.15 -0.76
N LEU A 70 0.06 -9.89 -1.37
CA LEU A 70 -0.06 -8.97 -2.50
C LEU A 70 0.28 -7.53 -2.10
N ALA A 71 -0.13 -7.10 -0.89
CA ALA A 71 0.22 -5.79 -0.37
C ALA A 71 1.73 -5.67 -0.16
N GLU A 72 2.36 -6.66 0.47
CA GLU A 72 3.82 -6.67 0.68
C GLU A 72 4.61 -6.69 -0.64
N GLU A 73 4.19 -7.49 -1.61
CA GLU A 73 4.80 -7.51 -2.94
C GLU A 73 4.62 -6.19 -3.69
N SER A 74 3.44 -5.57 -3.59
CA SER A 74 3.17 -4.26 -4.19
C SER A 74 4.08 -3.17 -3.61
N LEU A 75 4.24 -3.14 -2.29
CA LEU A 75 5.12 -2.19 -1.60
C LEU A 75 6.58 -2.41 -2.01
N ARG A 76 7.04 -3.66 -2.02
CA ARG A 76 8.40 -4.02 -2.43
C ARG A 76 8.69 -3.63 -3.89
N SER A 77 7.72 -3.85 -4.79
CA SER A 77 7.85 -3.48 -6.20
C SER A 77 7.84 -1.96 -6.41
N ALA A 78 7.03 -1.22 -5.63
CA ALA A 78 6.98 0.23 -5.66
C ALA A 78 8.29 0.83 -5.14
N GLU A 79 8.84 0.30 -4.04
CA GLU A 79 10.12 0.72 -3.49
C GLU A 79 11.27 0.47 -4.45
N ALA A 80 11.30 -0.71 -5.10
CA ALA A 80 12.31 -1.01 -6.11
C ALA A 80 12.26 -0.02 -7.28
N ARG A 81 11.05 0.27 -7.78
CA ARG A 81 10.86 1.28 -8.84
C ARG A 81 11.28 2.68 -8.41
N ALA A 82 10.99 3.07 -7.17
CA ALA A 82 11.38 4.36 -6.63
C ALA A 82 12.91 4.49 -6.56
N LYS A 83 13.61 3.46 -6.05
CA LYS A 83 15.08 3.41 -6.01
C LYS A 83 15.72 3.45 -7.39
N ASP A 84 15.14 2.75 -8.35
CA ASP A 84 15.63 2.76 -9.74
C ASP A 84 15.42 4.12 -10.39
N ALA A 85 14.27 4.77 -10.13
CA ALA A 85 13.99 6.12 -10.62
C ALA A 85 14.97 7.15 -10.02
N GLU A 86 15.24 7.05 -8.71
CA GLU A 86 16.20 7.90 -8.02
C GLU A 86 17.62 7.73 -8.57
N ARG A 87 18.07 6.49 -8.80
CA ARG A 87 19.37 6.21 -9.42
C ARG A 87 19.50 6.82 -10.81
N ARG A 88 18.46 6.67 -11.65
CA ARG A 88 18.46 7.27 -12.99
C ARG A 88 18.45 8.80 -12.95
N ALA A 89 17.72 9.40 -12.02
CA ALA A 89 17.70 10.85 -11.85
C ALA A 89 19.09 11.38 -11.45
N ALA A 90 19.73 10.74 -10.47
CA ALA A 90 21.07 11.10 -10.02
C ALA A 90 22.14 10.91 -11.12
N GLU A 91 22.03 9.85 -11.94
CA GLU A 91 22.93 9.65 -13.08
C GLU A 91 22.71 10.69 -14.18
N ALA A 92 21.45 11.07 -14.45
CA ALA A 92 21.12 12.12 -15.40
C ALA A 92 21.64 13.49 -14.95
N GLU A 93 21.54 13.80 -13.66
CA GLU A 93 22.09 15.03 -13.07
C GLU A 93 23.61 15.08 -13.22
N LYS A 94 24.32 14.01 -12.84
CA LYS A 94 25.78 13.93 -13.04
C LYS A 94 26.17 14.08 -14.50
N ARG A 95 25.44 13.44 -15.42
CA ARG A 95 25.71 13.56 -16.85
C ARG A 95 25.47 14.97 -17.37
N ALA A 96 24.48 15.68 -16.81
CA ALA A 96 24.23 17.08 -17.15
C ALA A 96 25.35 17.99 -16.62
N GLU A 97 25.82 17.77 -15.38
CA GLU A 97 26.96 18.49 -14.80
C GLU A 97 28.26 18.25 -15.61
N ASP A 98 28.52 17.00 -15.99
CA ASP A 98 29.68 16.61 -16.82
C ASP A 98 29.61 17.26 -18.22
N ALA A 99 28.41 17.31 -18.82
CA ALA A 99 28.19 17.97 -20.10
C ALA A 99 28.34 19.50 -20.01
N GLU A 100 27.89 20.12 -18.92
CA GLU A 100 28.04 21.56 -18.69
C GLU A 100 29.50 21.93 -18.44
N THR A 101 30.23 21.14 -17.65
CA THR A 101 31.67 21.35 -17.40
C THR A 101 32.48 21.17 -18.69
N GLN A 102 32.18 20.18 -19.53
CA GLN A 102 32.78 20.06 -20.86
C GLN A 102 32.45 21.27 -21.74
N ALA A 103 31.18 21.66 -21.84
CA ALA A 103 30.76 22.80 -22.65
C ALA A 103 31.42 24.11 -22.18
N ARG A 104 31.65 24.26 -20.87
CA ARG A 104 32.35 25.41 -20.29
C ARG A 104 33.86 25.37 -20.56
N ALA A 105 34.48 24.19 -20.56
CA ALA A 105 35.88 24.02 -20.89
C ALA A 105 36.16 24.21 -22.39
N GLU A 106 35.22 23.84 -23.26
CA GLU A 106 35.32 23.99 -24.72
C GLU A 106 34.93 25.38 -25.22
N ARG A 107 34.36 26.26 -24.39
CA ARG A 107 34.14 27.67 -24.77
C ARG A 107 35.51 28.36 -24.95
N PRO A 108 35.92 28.70 -26.17
CA PRO A 108 37.13 29.50 -26.36
C PRO A 108 36.89 30.88 -25.74
N ASP A 109 37.85 31.34 -24.95
CA ASP A 109 37.82 32.65 -24.29
C ASP A 109 38.00 33.76 -25.33
N THR A 110 36.95 34.10 -26.07
CA THR A 110 36.95 35.24 -27.00
C THR A 110 36.79 36.58 -26.29
N SER A 111 36.89 36.62 -24.96
CA SER A 111 36.59 37.80 -24.14
C SER A 111 37.77 38.74 -23.93
N ARG A 112 38.96 38.45 -24.52
CA ARG A 112 40.18 39.27 -24.34
C ARG A 112 40.55 40.14 -25.54
N GLN A 113 39.72 40.19 -26.58
CA GLN A 113 40.07 40.83 -27.85
C GLN A 113 39.10 41.98 -28.20
N ASP A 114 38.81 42.86 -27.25
CA ASP A 114 38.05 44.10 -27.51
C ASP A 114 38.58 45.31 -26.71
N ARG A 115 39.84 45.26 -26.24
CA ARG A 115 40.43 46.36 -25.47
C ARG A 115 41.93 46.54 -25.74
N GLN A 116 42.31 46.81 -26.98
CA GLN A 116 43.59 47.46 -27.32
C GLN A 116 43.37 48.43 -28.49
N ASP A 117 43.46 49.74 -28.18
CA ASP A 117 43.46 50.91 -29.07
C ASP A 117 44.62 50.89 -30.10
N PRO A 118 44.66 51.74 -31.16
CA PRO A 118 45.27 53.08 -30.99
C PRO A 118 44.75 54.20 -31.92
N GLU A 119 45.30 55.39 -31.69
CA GLU A 119 44.96 56.73 -32.14
C GLU A 119 45.24 57.11 -33.62
N GLU A 120 44.62 58.25 -34.00
CA GLU A 120 45.06 59.32 -34.96
C GLU A 120 44.93 59.12 -36.49
N PRO A 121 44.97 60.19 -37.33
CA PRO A 121 45.01 61.65 -37.07
C PRO A 121 43.95 62.48 -37.85
N GLY A 122 43.87 63.77 -37.53
CA GLY A 122 42.80 64.70 -37.93
C GLY A 122 42.67 65.11 -39.40
N ALA A 123 41.55 65.79 -39.70
CA ALA A 123 41.39 66.68 -40.85
C ALA A 123 40.36 67.77 -40.51
N ALA A 124 40.77 69.00 -40.79
CA ALA A 124 40.04 70.24 -40.58
C ALA A 124 38.73 70.36 -41.38
N GLY A 125 37.80 71.15 -40.86
CA GLY A 125 36.62 71.66 -41.58
C GLY A 125 35.61 72.24 -40.58
N SER A 126 35.71 73.54 -40.27
CA SER A 126 34.87 74.55 -40.94
C SER A 126 33.57 74.84 -40.18
N ALA A 127 33.63 75.92 -39.39
CA ALA A 127 32.62 76.97 -39.22
C ALA A 127 31.12 76.62 -39.10
N GLY A 128 30.50 77.16 -38.04
CA GLY A 128 29.32 78.01 -38.27
C GLY A 128 28.13 77.82 -37.34
N SER A 129 27.77 78.93 -36.70
CA SER A 129 26.39 79.41 -36.52
C SER A 129 25.69 79.14 -35.19
N ALA A 130 25.36 80.27 -34.56
CA ALA A 130 24.52 80.46 -33.39
C ALA A 130 23.02 80.20 -33.65
N GLY A 131 22.27 80.15 -32.54
CA GLY A 131 20.80 80.24 -32.46
C GLY A 131 20.36 79.63 -31.12
N ALA A 132 20.26 80.41 -30.04
CA ALA A 132 19.10 81.20 -29.62
C ALA A 132 17.93 80.31 -29.13
#